data_AF-A0A9N9QLD5-F1
#
_entry.id   AF-A0A9N9QLD5-F1
#
_cell.length_a   1.000
_cell.length_b   1.000
_cell.length_c   1.000
_cell.angle_alpha   90.00
_cell.angle_beta   90.00
_cell.angle_gamma   90.00
#
_symmetry.space_group_name_H-M   'P 1'
#
loop_
_entity.id
_entity.type
_entity.pdbx_description
1 polymer ?
#
loop_
_entity_poly.entity_id
_entity_poly.type
_entity_poly.pdbx_seq_one_letter_code
_entity_poly.pdbx_strand_id
1 'polypeptide(L)'
;MAQVDVGTLSLISNTRTYSKITPARPIDPVVWDLTPLDIYTLEPGVLTSPHIWSRLGLYHLSLFYELGNEDDDLVTAKKLAGSLVGMLGLLGDPVKVAKDDAINAGLRDSGINPTFKGLSADEVLHELSSPHYDHLKKILKEVSDLWDKLVTNPDGVLVMMGVVLLTIVKSVNSDNGAGWIKNRLKTFSGSVGFREWAQLWSADLRPSPEILGWNNNFLSANFSLRRAIFIVLNGLSRSTRVTPIVSVCKDIIQLIRGAEMHHLVLIDTYLIRKYPELLSLHVLRDLRDLYQKAVEKLRTENTEDVLFIKILKNKDDTAALNRNNFTMASIIATSCARFEQPSFENYYMDQSEKAKELSLWVTDYLSHRQKLSSIAVGESPSITMGPQESAQYFEDVLKDYIKNAGSPGSSMAGGPSKIRVQPVSTV
;
A
#
# COMPACT_ATOMS: atom_id res chain seq x y z
N MET A 1 10.51 18.25 -37.27
CA MET A 1 10.24 19.67 -37.57
C MET A 1 8.98 19.74 -38.41
N ALA A 2 7.89 20.18 -37.78
CA ALA A 2 6.68 20.70 -38.42
C ALA A 2 6.07 21.65 -37.38
N GLN A 3 6.16 22.95 -37.63
CA GLN A 3 5.53 24.00 -36.84
C GLN A 3 4.01 23.94 -37.07
N VAL A 4 3.24 23.97 -35.99
CA VAL A 4 1.80 24.24 -36.06
C VAL A 4 1.55 25.54 -35.33
N ASP A 5 0.92 26.43 -36.08
CA ASP A 5 0.75 27.85 -35.82
C ASP A 5 -0.36 28.12 -34.78
N VAL A 6 -0.17 29.19 -34.02
CA VAL A 6 -0.98 29.57 -32.85
C VAL A 6 -2.16 30.41 -33.34
N GLY A 7 -3.36 29.83 -33.30
CA GLY A 7 -4.61 30.49 -33.64
C GLY A 7 -5.39 30.95 -32.40
N THR A 8 -5.38 32.26 -32.19
CA THR A 8 -6.15 33.06 -31.23
C THR A 8 -7.64 32.72 -31.22
N LEU A 9 -8.23 32.45 -30.05
CA LEU A 9 -9.67 32.54 -29.83
C LEU A 9 -9.97 33.37 -28.58
N SER A 10 -10.73 34.43 -28.82
CA SER A 10 -11.13 35.48 -27.91
C SER A 10 -12.22 35.07 -26.92
N LEU A 11 -12.16 35.71 -25.75
CA LEU A 11 -13.17 35.82 -24.70
C LEU A 11 -14.62 35.91 -25.21
N ILE A 12 -15.49 35.09 -24.60
CA ILE A 12 -16.89 35.45 -24.36
C ILE A 12 -17.23 35.14 -22.90
N SER A 13 -17.56 36.21 -22.18
CA SER A 13 -18.11 36.26 -20.84
C SER A 13 -19.46 35.56 -20.73
N ASN A 14 -19.69 34.82 -19.64
CA ASN A 14 -21.03 34.64 -19.10
C ASN A 14 -21.01 34.78 -17.58
N THR A 15 -21.37 35.98 -17.14
CA THR A 15 -21.80 36.34 -15.80
C THR A 15 -23.03 35.51 -15.39
N ARG A 16 -22.92 34.80 -14.25
CA ARG A 16 -24.09 34.48 -13.42
C ARG A 16 -23.90 35.08 -12.04
N THR A 17 -24.77 36.06 -11.79
CA THR A 17 -25.06 36.74 -10.54
C THR A 17 -25.53 35.73 -9.49
N TYR A 18 -24.87 35.71 -8.34
CA TYR A 18 -25.48 35.25 -7.09
C TYR A 18 -25.52 36.38 -6.08
N SER A 19 -26.65 36.40 -5.39
CA SER A 19 -27.24 37.44 -4.56
C SER A 19 -26.43 37.80 -3.31
N LYS A 20 -26.54 39.09 -2.96
CA LYS A 20 -26.09 39.74 -1.73
C LYS A 20 -26.32 38.88 -0.47
N ILE A 21 -25.23 38.57 0.23
CA ILE A 21 -25.24 38.26 1.66
C ILE A 21 -24.61 39.47 2.36
N THR A 22 -25.34 40.00 3.35
CA THR A 22 -25.00 41.13 4.21
C THR A 22 -23.61 40.95 4.85
N PRO A 23 -22.76 42.00 4.94
CA PRO A 23 -21.46 41.86 5.57
C PRO A 23 -21.64 41.62 7.08
N ALA A 24 -21.23 40.44 7.55
CA ALA A 24 -20.93 40.26 8.96
C ALA A 24 -19.78 41.22 9.32
N ARG A 25 -19.91 41.85 10.49
CA ARG A 25 -18.93 42.80 11.06
C ARG A 25 -17.50 42.27 10.91
N PRO A 26 -16.49 43.16 10.79
CA PRO A 26 -15.10 42.73 10.96
C PRO A 26 -15.01 42.15 12.38
N ILE A 27 -14.90 40.83 12.45
CA ILE A 27 -14.37 40.18 13.64
C ILE A 27 -12.91 40.58 13.59
N ASP A 28 -12.48 41.39 14.56
CA ASP A 28 -11.06 41.66 14.78
C ASP A 28 -10.31 40.33 14.65
N PRO A 29 -9.19 40.27 13.91
CA PRO A 29 -8.39 39.06 13.90
C PRO A 29 -7.98 38.84 15.36
N VAL A 30 -8.65 37.89 16.01
CA VAL A 30 -8.06 37.19 17.13
C VAL A 30 -6.84 36.55 16.51
N VAL A 31 -5.70 37.22 16.68
CA VAL A 31 -4.39 36.64 16.47
C VAL A 31 -4.32 35.55 17.53
N TRP A 32 -4.78 34.36 17.15
CA TRP A 32 -4.30 33.15 17.79
C TRP A 32 -2.83 33.14 17.45
N ASP A 33 -2.01 33.53 18.42
CA ASP A 33 -0.59 33.24 18.42
C ASP A 33 -0.47 31.74 18.14
N LEU A 34 -0.19 31.42 16.87
CA LEU A 34 0.24 30.09 16.48
C LEU A 34 1.56 29.91 17.22
N THR A 35 1.52 29.24 18.36
CA THR A 35 2.71 28.72 19.02
C THR A 35 3.59 28.12 17.92
N PRO A 36 4.86 28.58 17.77
CA PRO A 36 5.72 28.03 16.75
C PRO A 36 5.77 26.53 16.97
N LEU A 37 5.39 25.76 15.94
CA LEU A 37 5.56 24.32 15.96
C LEU A 37 7.07 24.07 15.87
N ASP A 38 7.72 24.06 17.02
CA ASP A 38 9.15 23.80 17.11
C ASP A 38 9.41 22.37 16.68
N ILE A 39 10.08 22.22 15.54
CA ILE A 39 10.55 20.92 15.07
C ILE A 39 11.90 20.71 15.73
N TYR A 40 11.88 19.97 16.84
CA TYR A 40 13.09 19.63 17.57
C TYR A 40 13.93 18.63 16.80
N THR A 41 15.19 19.00 16.59
CA THR A 41 16.20 18.16 15.96
C THR A 41 17.45 18.12 16.82
N LEU A 42 18.15 16.99 16.83
CA LEU A 42 19.43 16.87 17.54
C LEU A 42 20.54 17.55 16.75
N GLU A 43 21.45 18.23 17.43
CA GLU A 43 22.70 18.63 16.77
C GLU A 43 23.47 17.39 16.28
N PRO A 44 24.20 17.46 15.15
CA PRO A 44 24.91 16.31 14.60
C PRO A 44 25.84 15.56 15.57
N GLY A 45 26.40 16.23 16.58
CA GLY A 45 27.22 15.61 17.63
C GLY A 45 26.43 14.83 18.70
N VAL A 46 25.17 15.18 18.91
CA VAL A 46 24.29 14.61 19.95
C VAL A 46 23.58 13.32 19.48
N LEU A 47 23.51 13.10 18.16
CA LEU A 47 23.01 11.86 17.54
C LEU A 47 23.77 10.59 17.97
N THR A 48 24.90 10.74 18.65
CA THR A 48 25.70 9.63 19.17
C THR A 48 25.17 9.07 20.50
N SER A 49 24.25 9.75 21.19
CA SER A 49 23.63 9.27 22.42
C SER A 49 22.32 8.54 22.13
N PRO A 50 22.26 7.19 22.19
CA PRO A 50 21.07 6.43 21.82
C PRO A 50 19.86 6.77 22.69
N HIS A 51 20.10 7.06 23.97
CA HIS A 51 19.05 7.40 24.93
C HIS A 51 18.36 8.74 24.59
N ILE A 52 19.13 9.75 24.18
CA ILE A 52 18.59 11.06 23.80
C ILE A 52 17.82 10.94 22.47
N TRP A 53 18.39 10.19 21.51
CA TRP A 53 17.72 9.90 20.24
C TRP A 53 16.37 9.18 20.47
N SER A 54 16.35 8.13 21.29
CA SER A 54 15.13 7.39 21.63
C SER A 54 14.08 8.29 22.26
N ARG A 55 14.48 9.13 23.23
CA ARG A 55 13.55 10.06 23.89
C ARG A 55 12.92 11.06 22.92
N LEU A 56 13.70 11.61 21.98
CA LEU A 56 13.18 12.54 20.99
C LEU A 56 12.30 11.83 19.94
N GLY A 57 12.68 10.62 19.52
CA GLY A 57 11.85 9.80 18.63
C GLY A 57 10.52 9.44 19.26
N LEU A 58 10.55 9.08 20.54
CA LEU A 58 9.38 8.81 21.34
C LEU A 58 8.50 10.05 21.57
N TYR A 59 9.09 11.23 21.75
CA TYR A 59 8.34 12.49 21.77
C TYR A 59 7.52 12.68 20.49
N HIS A 60 8.15 12.52 19.32
CA HIS A 60 7.43 12.64 18.05
C HIS A 60 6.36 11.56 17.90
N LEU A 61 6.66 10.32 18.29
CA LEU A 61 5.72 9.20 18.25
C LEU A 61 4.49 9.43 19.13
N SER A 62 4.65 10.05 20.29
CA SER A 62 3.60 10.25 21.29
C SER A 62 2.34 10.93 20.72
N LEU A 63 2.50 11.79 19.72
CA LEU A 63 1.39 12.49 19.05
C LEU A 63 0.50 11.55 18.22
N PHE A 64 0.91 10.31 17.98
CA PHE A 64 0.14 9.30 17.24
C PHE A 64 -0.64 8.33 18.15
N TYR A 65 -0.74 8.63 19.44
CA TYR A 65 -1.43 7.82 20.44
C TYR A 65 -2.72 8.51 20.92
N GLU A 66 -3.78 7.73 21.14
CA GLU A 66 -5.00 8.22 21.78
C GLU A 66 -4.80 8.20 23.30
N LEU A 67 -4.88 9.38 23.92
CA LEU A 67 -4.98 9.48 25.38
C LEU A 67 -6.45 9.62 25.76
N GLY A 68 -6.91 8.75 26.65
CA GLY A 68 -8.20 8.92 27.29
C GLY A 68 -8.28 10.25 28.05
N ASN A 69 -9.39 10.96 27.83
CA ASN A 69 -9.91 12.12 28.59
C ASN A 69 -9.54 13.55 28.12
N GLU A 70 -10.47 14.08 27.32
CA GLU A 70 -11.41 15.22 27.56
C GLU A 70 -10.95 16.67 27.69
N ASP A 71 -9.70 17.05 27.94
CA ASP A 71 -9.38 18.50 28.09
C ASP A 71 -8.03 19.00 27.53
N ASP A 72 -7.24 18.17 26.86
CA ASP A 72 -5.90 18.58 26.41
C ASP A 72 -5.85 18.82 24.89
N ASP A 73 -5.60 20.07 24.47
CA ASP A 73 -5.02 20.50 23.19
C ASP A 73 -5.18 19.51 22.01
N LEU A 74 -6.30 19.60 21.28
CA LEU A 74 -6.57 18.80 20.08
C LEU A 74 -5.31 18.59 19.23
N VAL A 75 -4.84 17.34 19.13
CA VAL A 75 -3.75 16.96 18.23
C VAL A 75 -4.18 17.33 16.82
N THR A 76 -3.63 18.43 16.30
CA THR A 76 -3.98 18.91 14.97
C THR A 76 -3.19 18.17 13.90
N ALA A 77 -3.75 18.08 12.69
CA ALA A 77 -3.03 17.53 11.54
C ALA A 77 -1.69 18.25 11.28
N LYS A 78 -1.58 19.53 11.65
CA LYS A 78 -0.33 20.30 11.60
C LYS A 78 0.72 19.78 12.58
N LYS A 79 0.34 19.47 13.84
CA LYS A 79 1.24 18.88 14.85
C LYS A 79 1.76 17.52 14.38
N LEU A 80 0.88 16.67 13.82
CA LEU A 80 1.25 15.36 13.25
C LEU A 80 2.25 15.48 12.10
N ALA A 81 2.02 16.43 11.19
CA ALA A 81 2.91 16.68 10.06
C ALA A 81 4.30 17.19 10.48
N GLY A 82 4.38 18.10 11.46
CA GLY A 82 5.66 18.52 12.03
C GLY A 82 6.38 17.38 12.75
N SER A 83 5.64 16.51 13.44
CA SER A 83 6.19 15.31 14.06
C SER A 83 6.83 14.36 13.03
N LEU A 84 6.19 14.14 11.88
CA LEU A 84 6.80 13.37 10.79
C LEU A 84 8.12 13.98 10.30
N VAL A 85 8.18 15.31 10.16
CA VAL A 85 9.41 16.00 9.73
C VAL A 85 10.48 15.91 10.82
N GLY A 86 10.11 16.00 12.10
CA GLY A 86 11.00 15.74 13.23
C GLY A 86 11.57 14.32 13.21
N MET A 87 10.72 13.31 12.93
CA MET A 87 11.16 11.93 12.71
C MET A 87 12.14 11.82 11.54
N LEU A 88 11.89 12.49 10.41
CA LEU A 88 12.84 12.51 9.28
C LEU A 88 14.19 13.12 9.67
N GLY A 89 14.19 14.19 10.48
CA GLY A 89 15.40 14.80 11.01
C GLY A 89 16.21 13.83 11.87
N LEU A 90 15.53 12.98 12.65
CA LEU A 90 16.16 11.93 13.47
C LEU A 90 16.73 10.75 12.65
N LEU A 91 16.07 10.40 11.53
CA LEU A 91 16.53 9.33 10.64
C LEU A 91 17.65 9.79 9.71
N GLY A 92 17.69 11.07 9.39
CA GLY A 92 18.62 11.65 8.44
C GLY A 92 19.63 12.60 9.08
N ASP A 93 20.06 13.57 8.28
CA ASP A 93 20.83 14.70 8.76
C ASP A 93 19.84 15.83 9.10
N PRO A 94 19.69 16.18 10.37
CA PRO A 94 18.69 17.16 10.81
C PRO A 94 18.92 18.54 10.19
N VAL A 95 20.18 18.92 9.94
CA VAL A 95 20.53 20.19 9.30
C VAL A 95 20.10 20.17 7.84
N LYS A 96 20.28 19.05 7.14
CA LYS A 96 19.82 18.92 5.75
C LYS A 96 18.31 18.94 5.66
N VAL A 97 17.61 18.22 6.54
CA VAL A 97 16.13 18.23 6.58
C VAL A 97 15.61 19.64 6.88
N ALA A 98 16.20 20.34 7.86
CA ALA A 98 15.82 21.70 8.20
C ALA A 98 16.06 22.71 7.06
N LYS A 99 17.10 22.50 6.25
CA LYS A 99 17.45 23.35 5.10
C LYS A 99 16.84 22.87 3.78
N ASP A 100 16.04 21.81 3.78
CA ASP A 100 15.42 21.30 2.57
C ASP A 100 14.29 22.24 2.12
N ASP A 101 14.49 22.91 0.99
CA ASP A 101 13.52 23.88 0.46
C ASP A 101 12.17 23.23 0.15
N ALA A 102 12.14 21.97 -0.28
CA ALA A 102 10.91 21.28 -0.62
C ALA A 102 10.10 20.90 0.64
N ILE A 103 10.78 20.48 1.71
CA ILE A 103 10.13 20.26 3.02
C ILE A 103 9.60 21.58 3.57
N ASN A 104 10.44 22.62 3.58
CA ASN A 104 10.05 23.94 4.08
C ASN A 104 8.87 24.53 3.31
N ALA A 105 8.88 24.45 1.98
CA ALA A 105 7.77 24.88 1.14
C ALA A 105 6.52 24.04 1.43
N GLY A 106 6.64 22.71 1.48
CA GLY A 106 5.50 21.83 1.78
C GLY A 106 4.86 22.10 3.15
N LEU A 107 5.66 22.41 4.17
CA LEU A 107 5.18 22.81 5.49
C LEU A 107 4.44 24.16 5.43
N ARG A 108 5.02 25.17 4.76
CA ARG A 108 4.39 26.50 4.62
C ARG A 108 3.09 26.44 3.83
N ASP A 109 3.06 25.69 2.74
CA ASP A 109 1.84 25.43 1.94
C ASP A 109 0.73 24.79 2.79
N SER A 110 1.13 23.99 3.78
CA SER A 110 0.22 23.36 4.74
C SER A 110 -0.16 24.28 5.92
N GLY A 111 0.25 25.55 5.87
CA GLY A 111 0.03 26.54 6.92
C GLY A 111 0.83 26.29 8.19
N ILE A 112 1.99 25.62 8.08
CA ILE A 112 2.95 25.39 9.16
C ILE A 112 4.15 26.29 8.88
N ASN A 113 4.49 27.18 9.82
CA ASN A 113 5.73 27.95 9.76
C ASN A 113 6.77 27.20 10.61
N PRO A 114 7.61 26.35 10.02
CA PRO A 114 8.52 25.55 10.81
C PRO A 114 9.61 26.42 11.43
N THR A 115 9.83 26.24 12.72
CA THR A 115 11.05 26.71 13.38
C THR A 115 11.85 25.48 13.76
N PHE A 116 13.02 25.32 13.13
CA PHE A 116 13.92 24.22 13.45
C PHE A 116 14.83 24.66 14.59
N LYS A 117 14.71 23.98 15.72
CA LYS A 117 15.60 24.18 16.87
C LYS A 117 16.56 23.01 16.93
N GLY A 118 17.84 23.30 16.74
CA GLY A 118 18.92 22.39 17.12
C GLY A 118 19.05 22.44 18.63
N LEU A 119 18.94 21.29 19.28
CA LEU A 119 19.09 21.21 20.73
C LEU A 119 20.35 20.42 21.08
N SER A 120 21.11 20.93 22.05
CA SER A 120 22.15 20.18 22.75
C SER A 120 21.53 19.08 23.62
N ALA A 121 22.35 18.12 24.08
CA ALA A 121 21.89 17.04 24.95
C ALA A 121 21.15 17.53 26.20
N ASP A 122 21.68 18.56 26.85
CA ASP A 122 21.13 19.12 28.07
C ASP A 122 19.85 19.92 27.80
N GLU A 123 19.79 20.63 26.67
CA GLU A 123 18.57 21.31 26.23
C GLU A 123 17.47 20.32 25.86
N VAL A 124 17.78 19.19 25.21
CA VAL A 124 16.78 18.14 24.97
C VAL A 124 16.25 17.61 26.30
N LEU A 125 17.13 17.31 27.27
CA LEU A 125 16.69 16.84 28.59
C LEU A 125 15.86 17.89 29.33
N HIS A 126 16.22 19.17 29.20
CA HIS A 126 15.49 20.29 29.79
C HIS A 126 14.11 20.51 29.14
N GLU A 127 14.05 20.52 27.81
CA GLU A 127 12.81 20.67 27.04
C GLU A 127 11.89 19.46 27.25
N LEU A 128 12.46 18.24 27.31
CA LEU A 128 11.73 17.04 27.72
C LEU A 128 11.48 16.99 29.24
N SER A 129 11.82 18.02 30.01
CA SER A 129 11.45 18.17 31.42
C SER A 129 10.50 19.37 31.66
N SER A 130 10.23 20.18 30.62
CA SER A 130 9.36 21.36 30.59
C SER A 130 7.85 20.98 30.53
N PRO A 131 6.88 21.86 30.86
CA PRO A 131 5.43 21.59 30.77
C PRO A 131 4.88 20.98 29.46
N HIS A 132 5.58 21.08 28.31
CA HIS A 132 5.21 20.30 27.10
C HIS A 132 5.37 18.78 27.28
N TYR A 133 6.16 18.38 28.28
CA TYR A 133 6.30 17.02 28.78
C TYR A 133 5.07 16.56 29.58
N ASP A 134 4.05 17.38 29.86
CA ASP A 134 2.89 16.89 30.63
C ASP A 134 2.01 15.94 29.79
N HIS A 135 1.87 16.19 28.48
CA HIS A 135 1.27 15.23 27.54
C HIS A 135 2.12 13.96 27.42
N LEU A 136 3.44 14.12 27.29
CA LEU A 136 4.36 12.99 27.28
C LEU A 136 4.22 12.22 28.60
N LYS A 137 4.38 12.85 29.76
CA LYS A 137 4.20 12.28 31.11
C LYS A 137 2.88 11.57 31.30
N LYS A 138 1.78 12.05 30.72
CA LYS A 138 0.48 11.37 30.79
C LYS A 138 0.56 10.03 30.07
N ILE A 139 1.11 10.00 28.85
CA ILE A 139 1.46 8.77 28.11
C ILE A 139 2.46 7.94 28.92
N LEU A 140 3.54 8.53 29.43
CA LEU A 140 4.58 7.85 30.21
C LEU A 140 4.04 7.23 31.50
N LYS A 141 3.10 7.89 32.17
CA LYS A 141 2.56 7.44 33.46
C LYS A 141 1.62 6.27 33.27
N GLU A 142 0.93 6.20 32.14
CA GLU A 142 0.10 5.05 31.76
C GLU A 142 0.96 3.88 31.25
N VAL A 143 2.17 4.14 30.73
CA VAL A 143 3.01 3.14 30.01
C VAL A 143 4.42 2.94 30.63
N SER A 144 4.64 3.43 31.84
CA SER A 144 5.95 3.63 32.52
C SER A 144 6.98 2.51 32.30
N ASP A 145 6.63 1.27 32.62
CA ASP A 145 7.58 0.14 32.60
C ASP A 145 8.01 -0.28 31.18
N LEU A 146 7.15 -0.04 30.19
CA LEU A 146 7.45 -0.33 28.79
C LEU A 146 8.18 0.83 28.13
N TRP A 147 7.90 2.05 28.55
CA TRP A 147 8.56 3.23 28.02
C TRP A 147 10.05 3.31 28.39
N ASP A 148 10.41 3.03 29.64
CA ASP A 148 11.82 3.03 30.07
C ASP A 148 12.65 1.99 29.29
N LYS A 149 12.01 0.87 28.91
CA LYS A 149 12.61 -0.14 28.02
C LYS A 149 12.80 0.38 26.60
N LEU A 150 11.88 1.19 26.08
CA LEU A 150 11.99 1.78 24.74
C LEU A 150 13.00 2.93 24.70
N VAL A 151 13.07 3.75 25.74
CA VAL A 151 14.08 4.80 25.89
C VAL A 151 15.48 4.21 25.81
N THR A 152 15.67 3.02 26.36
CA THR A 152 16.94 2.27 26.29
C THR A 152 17.09 1.41 25.04
N ASN A 153 16.07 1.36 24.16
CA ASN A 153 16.05 0.53 22.95
C ASN A 153 15.71 1.35 21.68
N PRO A 154 16.73 1.95 21.02
CA PRO A 154 16.53 2.78 19.83
C PRO A 154 15.92 2.01 18.65
N ASP A 155 16.16 0.70 18.54
CA ASP A 155 15.60 -0.11 17.45
C ASP A 155 14.07 -0.24 17.58
N GLY A 156 13.55 -0.38 18.81
CA GLY A 156 12.10 -0.40 19.04
C GLY A 156 11.43 0.91 18.64
N VAL A 157 12.06 2.05 18.95
CA VAL A 157 11.60 3.39 18.55
C VAL A 157 11.62 3.53 17.02
N LEU A 158 12.72 3.11 16.38
CA LEU A 158 12.86 3.13 14.93
C LEU A 158 11.79 2.29 14.22
N VAL A 159 11.47 1.11 14.75
CA VAL A 159 10.40 0.25 14.23
C VAL A 159 9.05 0.98 14.24
N MET A 160 8.71 1.65 15.35
CA MET A 160 7.46 2.40 15.46
C MET A 160 7.42 3.61 14.52
N MET A 161 8.53 4.35 14.39
CA MET A 161 8.65 5.45 13.42
C MET A 161 8.40 4.95 12.00
N GLY A 162 8.93 3.77 11.64
CA GLY A 162 8.67 3.15 10.34
C GLY A 162 7.18 2.87 10.07
N VAL A 163 6.44 2.42 11.08
CA VAL A 163 4.98 2.21 10.97
C VAL A 163 4.25 3.52 10.73
N VAL A 164 4.59 4.57 11.47
CA VAL A 164 3.97 5.89 11.34
C VAL A 164 4.30 6.51 9.98
N LEU A 165 5.55 6.42 9.52
CA LEU A 165 5.98 6.96 8.23
C LEU A 165 5.28 6.28 7.03
N LEU A 166 4.81 5.03 7.15
CA LEU A 166 4.02 4.37 6.09
C LEU A 166 2.65 5.02 5.83
N THR A 167 2.17 5.88 6.73
CA THR A 167 0.93 6.64 6.52
C THR A 167 1.03 7.65 5.37
N ILE A 168 2.22 7.88 4.79
CA ILE A 168 2.36 8.66 3.55
C ILE A 168 1.61 8.03 2.37
N VAL A 169 1.26 6.74 2.41
CA VAL A 169 0.50 6.08 1.32
C VAL A 169 -0.64 5.20 1.81
N LYS A 170 -0.65 4.82 3.09
CA LYS A 170 -1.64 3.89 3.61
C LYS A 170 -2.62 4.62 4.53
N SER A 171 -3.88 4.63 4.11
CA SER A 171 -5.00 4.89 5.01
C SER A 171 -5.21 3.69 5.92
N VAL A 172 -5.22 3.96 7.22
CA VAL A 172 -5.48 3.00 8.30
C VAL A 172 -6.82 3.37 8.93
N ASN A 173 -7.66 2.39 9.21
CA ASN A 173 -8.94 2.59 9.88
C ASN A 173 -9.17 1.52 10.96
N SER A 174 -10.29 1.62 11.67
CA SER A 174 -10.69 0.65 12.71
C SER A 174 -10.65 -0.80 12.20
N ASP A 175 -11.11 -1.01 10.98
CA ASP A 175 -11.37 -2.34 10.42
C ASP A 175 -10.07 -3.06 10.02
N ASN A 176 -9.09 -2.31 9.48
CA ASN A 176 -7.85 -2.88 8.97
C ASN A 176 -6.63 -2.62 9.88
N GLY A 177 -6.75 -1.70 10.84
CA GLY A 177 -5.59 -1.13 11.52
C GLY A 177 -4.86 -2.12 12.39
N ALA A 178 -5.59 -3.00 13.09
CA ALA A 178 -4.96 -3.91 14.03
C ALA A 178 -4.01 -4.91 13.32
N GLY A 179 -4.55 -5.65 12.34
CA GLY A 179 -3.75 -6.60 11.56
C GLY A 179 -2.62 -5.91 10.77
N TRP A 180 -2.90 -4.72 10.23
CA TRP A 180 -1.91 -3.97 9.46
C TRP A 180 -0.72 -3.52 10.33
N ILE A 181 -0.98 -2.84 11.46
CA ILE A 181 0.09 -2.38 12.37
C ILE A 181 0.93 -3.56 12.86
N LYS A 182 0.28 -4.63 13.34
CA LYS A 182 0.97 -5.83 13.83
C LYS A 182 1.92 -6.43 12.80
N ASN A 183 1.49 -6.52 11.54
CA ASN A 183 2.33 -7.05 10.48
C ASN A 183 3.50 -6.13 10.14
N ARG A 184 3.32 -4.80 10.22
CA ARG A 184 4.41 -3.84 9.99
C ARG A 184 5.42 -3.81 11.12
N LEU A 185 4.98 -3.90 12.37
CA LEU A 185 5.87 -4.08 13.51
C LEU A 185 6.76 -5.33 13.30
N LYS A 186 6.18 -6.48 12.91
CA LYS A 186 6.94 -7.69 12.60
C LYS A 186 7.95 -7.49 11.47
N THR A 187 7.53 -6.89 10.36
CA THR A 187 8.40 -6.67 9.18
C THR A 187 9.61 -5.83 9.58
N PHE A 188 9.39 -4.64 10.15
CA PHE A 188 10.50 -3.75 10.49
C PHE A 188 11.37 -4.31 11.61
N SER A 189 10.78 -4.96 12.61
CA SER A 189 11.55 -5.63 13.67
C SER A 189 12.48 -6.70 13.11
N GLY A 190 12.02 -7.47 12.13
CA GLY A 190 12.86 -8.46 11.43
C GLY A 190 14.05 -7.81 10.74
N SER A 191 13.84 -6.68 10.07
CA SER A 191 14.88 -5.98 9.29
C SER A 191 15.94 -5.28 10.14
N VAL A 192 15.63 -4.92 11.38
CA VAL A 192 16.59 -4.36 12.34
C VAL A 192 17.10 -5.39 13.35
N GLY A 193 16.58 -6.62 13.33
CA GLY A 193 16.96 -7.68 14.28
C GLY A 193 16.36 -7.54 15.68
N PHE A 194 15.34 -6.69 15.85
CA PHE A 194 14.65 -6.48 17.12
C PHE A 194 13.72 -7.65 17.44
N ARG A 195 14.04 -8.42 18.48
CA ARG A 195 13.32 -9.67 18.80
C ARG A 195 12.04 -9.44 19.61
N GLU A 196 11.93 -8.30 20.27
CA GLU A 196 10.89 -7.99 21.24
C GLU A 196 9.68 -7.29 20.62
N TRP A 197 9.42 -7.49 19.32
CA TRP A 197 8.32 -6.84 18.59
C TRP A 197 6.95 -7.03 19.24
N ALA A 198 6.74 -8.14 19.93
CA ALA A 198 5.50 -8.44 20.62
C ALA A 198 5.22 -7.44 21.77
N GLN A 199 6.27 -6.87 22.37
CA GLN A 199 6.13 -5.81 23.39
C GLN A 199 5.62 -4.51 22.77
N LEU A 200 6.01 -4.20 21.53
CA LEU A 200 5.50 -3.03 20.77
C LEU A 200 4.02 -3.18 20.37
N TRP A 201 3.47 -4.39 20.48
CA TRP A 201 2.08 -4.69 20.18
C TRP A 201 1.18 -4.65 21.43
N SER A 202 1.66 -4.09 22.55
CA SER A 202 0.81 -3.84 23.72
C SER A 202 -0.25 -2.78 23.41
N ALA A 203 -1.37 -2.80 24.15
CA ALA A 203 -2.44 -1.81 24.00
C ALA A 203 -1.90 -0.38 24.18
N ASP A 204 -0.94 -0.24 25.08
CA ASP A 204 -0.31 1.00 25.50
C ASP A 204 0.71 1.56 24.50
N LEU A 205 1.26 0.72 23.61
CA LEU A 205 2.31 1.09 22.64
C LEU A 205 1.85 1.01 21.18
N ARG A 206 0.56 0.73 20.95
CA ARG A 206 -0.01 0.74 19.62
C ARG A 206 -0.47 2.16 19.21
N PRO A 207 0.02 2.71 18.08
CA PRO A 207 -0.52 3.96 17.54
C PRO A 207 -2.01 3.86 17.22
N SER A 208 -2.75 4.94 17.42
CA SER A 208 -4.18 5.00 17.13
C SER A 208 -4.42 4.85 15.61
N PRO A 209 -5.26 3.88 15.18
CA PRO A 209 -5.69 3.78 13.79
C PRO A 209 -6.37 5.05 13.28
N GLU A 210 -7.13 5.75 14.14
CA GLU A 210 -7.83 6.99 13.78
C GLU A 210 -6.83 8.11 13.49
N ILE A 211 -5.85 8.33 14.38
CA ILE A 211 -4.82 9.36 14.21
C ILE A 211 -3.95 9.05 12.97
N LEU A 212 -3.58 7.78 12.76
CA LEU A 212 -2.88 7.36 11.55
C LEU A 212 -3.70 7.63 10.27
N GLY A 213 -5.01 7.39 10.32
CA GLY A 213 -5.94 7.70 9.24
C GLY A 213 -6.04 9.20 8.95
N TRP A 214 -6.16 10.03 10.00
CA TRP A 214 -6.16 11.49 9.88
C TRP A 214 -4.87 12.03 9.26
N ASN A 215 -3.72 11.51 9.68
CA ASN A 215 -2.43 11.89 9.11
C ASN A 215 -2.33 11.54 7.62
N ASN A 216 -2.76 10.33 7.23
CA ASN A 216 -2.80 9.95 5.82
C ASN A 216 -3.72 10.86 4.99
N ASN A 217 -4.90 11.20 5.51
CA ASN A 217 -5.84 12.11 4.83
C ASN A 217 -5.22 13.50 4.63
N PHE A 218 -4.56 14.04 5.65
CA PHE A 218 -3.86 15.31 5.57
C PHE A 218 -2.74 15.30 4.54
N LEU A 219 -1.87 14.29 4.55
CA LEU A 219 -0.79 14.15 3.57
C LEU A 219 -1.31 13.94 2.15
N SER A 220 -2.45 13.25 2.02
CA SER A 220 -3.12 13.06 0.73
C SER A 220 -3.75 14.34 0.18
N ALA A 221 -4.03 15.33 1.04
CA ALA A 221 -4.42 16.68 0.65
C ALA A 221 -3.20 17.57 0.35
N ASN A 222 -2.10 17.41 1.10
CA ASN A 222 -0.88 18.19 0.97
C ASN A 222 0.18 17.47 0.11
N PHE A 223 -0.01 17.50 -1.21
CA PHE A 223 0.87 16.84 -2.18
C PHE A 223 2.35 17.22 -2.02
N SER A 224 2.66 18.53 -1.91
CA SER A 224 4.03 19.04 -1.81
C SER A 224 4.78 18.40 -0.63
N LEU A 225 4.15 18.38 0.55
CA LEU A 225 4.75 17.81 1.76
C LEU A 225 4.90 16.29 1.67
N ARG A 226 3.86 15.58 1.22
CA ARG A 226 3.90 14.12 1.00
C ARG A 226 5.04 13.72 0.06
N ARG A 227 5.21 14.46 -1.04
CA ARG A 227 6.30 14.26 -2.01
C ARG A 227 7.67 14.54 -1.40
N ALA A 228 7.82 15.62 -0.63
CA ALA A 228 9.08 15.96 0.02
C ALA A 228 9.52 14.87 1.03
N ILE A 229 8.60 14.39 1.87
CA ILE A 229 8.85 13.29 2.80
C ILE A 229 9.32 12.03 2.06
N PHE A 230 8.67 11.67 0.96
CA PHE A 230 9.07 10.53 0.13
C PHE A 230 10.49 10.67 -0.43
N ILE A 231 10.86 11.86 -0.94
CA ILE A 231 12.19 12.11 -1.52
C ILE A 231 13.28 11.87 -0.46
N VAL A 232 13.07 12.35 0.77
CA VAL A 232 14.01 12.12 1.88
C VAL A 232 14.15 10.62 2.18
N LEU A 233 13.04 9.91 2.36
CA LEU A 233 13.04 8.48 2.66
C LEU A 233 13.72 7.65 1.56
N ASN A 234 13.45 7.98 0.29
CA ASN A 234 14.08 7.32 -0.86
C ASN A 234 15.58 7.65 -0.95
N GLY A 235 15.97 8.87 -0.61
CA GLY A 235 17.38 9.26 -0.49
C GLY A 235 18.11 8.43 0.57
N LEU A 236 17.51 8.29 1.76
CA LEU A 236 18.07 7.48 2.85
C LEU A 236 18.15 6.00 2.49
N SER A 237 17.12 5.44 1.84
CA SER A 237 17.11 4.02 1.44
C SER A 237 18.17 3.66 0.40
N ARG A 238 18.63 4.64 -0.40
CA ARG A 238 19.67 4.46 -1.41
C ARG A 238 21.10 4.46 -0.84
N SER A 239 21.26 4.70 0.45
CA SER A 239 22.56 4.62 1.12
C SER A 239 23.17 3.22 0.99
N THR A 240 24.47 3.17 0.71
CA THR A 240 25.26 1.92 0.64
C THR A 240 25.61 1.40 2.04
N ARG A 241 25.46 2.22 3.09
CA ARG A 241 25.71 1.80 4.48
C ARG A 241 24.58 0.90 4.96
N VAL A 242 24.94 -0.25 5.53
CA VAL A 242 23.97 -1.14 6.19
C VAL A 242 23.81 -0.70 7.64
N THR A 243 22.72 0.01 7.90
CA THR A 243 22.33 0.45 9.25
C THR A 243 20.86 0.13 9.48
N PRO A 244 20.39 -0.02 10.74
CA PRO A 244 18.97 -0.24 11.03
C PRO A 244 18.05 0.79 10.34
N ILE A 245 18.43 2.07 10.37
CA ILE A 245 17.70 3.17 9.72
C ILE A 245 17.55 2.92 8.21
N VAL A 246 18.65 2.59 7.53
CA VAL A 246 18.64 2.33 6.08
C VAL A 246 17.77 1.10 5.77
N SER A 247 17.82 0.06 6.60
CA SER A 247 16.97 -1.12 6.45
C SER A 247 15.48 -0.77 6.54
N VAL A 248 15.06 -0.02 7.56
CA VAL A 248 13.66 0.43 7.69
C VAL A 248 13.24 1.32 6.53
N CYS A 249 14.10 2.25 6.09
CA CYS A 249 13.79 3.09 4.93
C CYS A 249 13.63 2.25 3.65
N LYS A 250 14.49 1.24 3.43
CA LYS A 250 14.36 0.30 2.30
C LYS A 250 13.04 -0.47 2.35
N ASP A 251 12.65 -0.96 3.52
CA ASP A 251 11.37 -1.64 3.69
C ASP A 251 10.18 -0.71 3.42
N ILE A 252 10.23 0.54 3.90
CA ILE A 252 9.21 1.54 3.59
C ILE A 252 9.11 1.71 2.06
N ILE A 253 10.22 2.00 1.38
CA ILE A 253 10.23 2.20 -0.07
C ILE A 253 9.71 0.96 -0.82
N GLN A 254 10.07 -0.24 -0.38
CA GLN A 254 9.58 -1.47 -0.97
C GLN A 254 8.08 -1.68 -0.75
N LEU A 255 7.56 -1.34 0.44
CA LEU A 255 6.15 -1.49 0.79
C LEU A 255 5.24 -0.46 0.11
N ILE A 256 5.76 0.73 -0.21
CA ILE A 256 4.99 1.78 -0.91
C ILE A 256 5.07 1.66 -2.44
N ARG A 257 5.88 0.73 -2.96
CA ARG A 257 6.02 0.47 -4.39
C ARG A 257 4.66 0.07 -4.98
N GLY A 258 4.21 0.80 -5.99
CA GLY A 258 2.91 0.56 -6.62
C GLY A 258 1.72 0.90 -5.73
N ALA A 259 1.92 1.67 -4.65
CA ALA A 259 0.83 2.13 -3.79
C ALA A 259 -0.28 2.80 -4.61
N GLU A 260 -1.53 2.54 -4.21
CA GLU A 260 -2.76 3.01 -4.88
C GLU A 260 -2.99 2.47 -6.31
N MET A 261 -2.05 1.71 -6.90
CA MET A 261 -2.16 1.20 -8.28
C MET A 261 -2.45 -0.31 -8.37
N HIS A 262 -2.66 -0.99 -7.26
CA HIS A 262 -2.86 -2.44 -7.23
C HIS A 262 -4.06 -2.91 -8.09
N HIS A 263 -5.09 -2.08 -8.23
CA HIS A 263 -6.24 -2.38 -9.08
C HIS A 263 -5.86 -2.56 -10.56
N LEU A 264 -4.90 -1.77 -11.09
CA LEU A 264 -4.40 -1.92 -12.46
C LEU A 264 -3.68 -3.26 -12.64
N VAL A 265 -2.90 -3.68 -11.64
CA VAL A 265 -2.19 -4.97 -11.65
C VAL A 265 -3.17 -6.14 -11.69
N LEU A 266 -4.25 -6.07 -10.90
CA LEU A 266 -5.29 -7.10 -10.90
C LEU A 266 -6.03 -7.14 -12.24
N ILE A 267 -6.37 -5.99 -12.81
CA ILE A 267 -7.02 -5.91 -14.12
C ILE A 267 -6.14 -6.54 -15.20
N ASP A 268 -4.86 -6.16 -15.26
CA ASP A 268 -3.90 -6.74 -16.21
C ASP A 268 -3.80 -8.26 -16.08
N THR A 269 -3.64 -8.72 -14.84
CA THR A 269 -3.37 -10.12 -14.54
C THR A 269 -4.59 -11.00 -14.81
N TYR A 270 -5.76 -10.59 -14.32
CA TYR A 270 -6.95 -11.43 -14.34
C TYR A 270 -7.86 -11.17 -15.54
N LEU A 271 -8.07 -9.91 -15.94
CA LEU A 271 -9.00 -9.60 -17.04
C LEU A 271 -8.30 -9.59 -18.40
N ILE A 272 -7.09 -9.03 -18.50
CA ILE A 272 -6.40 -8.92 -19.80
C ILE A 272 -5.71 -10.23 -20.15
N ARG A 273 -5.04 -10.88 -19.19
CA ARG A 273 -4.22 -12.07 -19.45
C ARG A 273 -4.94 -13.39 -19.19
N LYS A 274 -5.63 -13.54 -18.05
CA LYS A 274 -6.12 -14.86 -17.60
C LYS A 274 -7.54 -15.19 -18.06
N TYR A 275 -8.47 -14.23 -18.00
CA TYR A 275 -9.87 -14.38 -18.40
C TYR A 275 -10.30 -13.29 -19.40
N PRO A 276 -9.66 -13.18 -20.58
CA PRO A 276 -9.99 -12.17 -21.58
C PRO A 276 -11.45 -12.24 -22.06
N GLU A 277 -12.11 -13.38 -21.93
CA GLU A 277 -13.52 -13.56 -22.25
C GLU A 277 -14.45 -12.69 -21.38
N LEU A 278 -14.05 -12.35 -20.15
CA LEU A 278 -14.82 -11.45 -19.27
C LEU A 278 -14.86 -10.01 -19.81
N LEU A 279 -13.96 -9.63 -20.71
CA LEU A 279 -13.98 -8.30 -21.36
C LEU A 279 -15.22 -8.10 -22.25
N SER A 280 -15.94 -9.17 -22.58
CA SER A 280 -17.21 -9.10 -23.33
C SER A 280 -18.38 -8.55 -22.50
N LEU A 281 -18.23 -8.44 -21.18
CA LEU A 281 -19.28 -7.93 -20.31
C LEU A 281 -19.60 -6.47 -20.62
N HIS A 282 -20.88 -6.14 -20.76
CA HIS A 282 -21.31 -4.77 -21.09
C HIS A 282 -20.82 -3.73 -20.07
N VAL A 283 -20.70 -4.11 -18.80
CA VAL A 283 -20.18 -3.26 -17.72
C VAL A 283 -18.70 -2.89 -17.88
N LEU A 284 -17.98 -3.55 -18.80
CA LEU A 284 -16.57 -3.30 -19.13
C LEU A 284 -16.35 -2.66 -20.49
N ARG A 285 -17.41 -2.20 -21.19
CA ARG A 285 -17.31 -1.65 -22.56
C ARG A 285 -16.29 -0.53 -22.70
N ASP A 286 -16.13 0.31 -21.67
CA ASP A 286 -15.24 1.47 -21.67
C ASP A 286 -13.82 1.14 -21.13
N LEU A 287 -13.60 -0.09 -20.64
CA LEU A 287 -12.35 -0.50 -19.99
C LEU A 287 -11.15 -0.37 -20.92
N ARG A 288 -11.31 -0.71 -22.20
CA ARG A 288 -10.21 -0.69 -23.18
C ARG A 288 -9.59 0.70 -23.28
N ASP A 289 -10.41 1.72 -23.48
CA ASP A 289 -9.95 3.10 -23.65
C ASP A 289 -9.34 3.65 -22.36
N LEU A 290 -9.96 3.36 -21.21
CA LEU A 290 -9.46 3.78 -19.91
C LEU A 290 -8.11 3.12 -19.59
N TYR A 291 -7.99 1.82 -19.84
CA TYR A 291 -6.78 1.06 -19.58
C TYR A 291 -5.65 1.47 -20.53
N GLN A 292 -5.95 1.74 -21.80
CA GLN A 292 -4.97 2.26 -22.75
C GLN A 292 -4.40 3.62 -22.29
N LYS A 293 -5.26 4.55 -21.85
CA LYS A 293 -4.82 5.84 -21.29
C LYS A 293 -3.93 5.67 -20.05
N ALA A 294 -4.28 4.74 -19.16
CA ALA A 294 -3.47 4.43 -17.99
C ALA A 294 -2.09 3.87 -18.39
N VAL A 295 -2.05 2.91 -19.30
CA VAL A 295 -0.79 2.30 -19.78
C VAL A 295 0.07 3.33 -20.51
N GLU A 296 -0.51 4.18 -21.34
CA GLU A 296 0.21 5.26 -22.03
C GLU A 296 0.84 6.23 -21.01
N LYS A 297 0.07 6.64 -19.99
CA LYS A 297 0.60 7.46 -18.91
C LYS A 297 1.81 6.80 -18.22
N LEU A 298 1.71 5.51 -17.88
CA LEU A 298 2.80 4.78 -17.24
C LEU A 298 4.03 4.63 -18.16
N ARG A 299 3.83 4.50 -19.49
CA ARG A 299 4.92 4.39 -20.47
C ARG A 299 5.70 5.70 -20.67
N THR A 300 5.06 6.85 -20.43
CA THR A 300 5.72 8.17 -20.56
C THR A 300 6.64 8.51 -19.39
N GLU A 301 6.63 7.72 -18.31
CA GLU A 301 7.38 7.99 -17.09
C GLU A 301 8.68 7.18 -17.05
N ASN A 302 9.65 7.64 -16.25
CA ASN A 302 10.88 6.89 -16.00
C ASN A 302 10.57 5.56 -15.30
N THR A 303 11.23 4.48 -15.72
CA THR A 303 11.10 3.12 -15.17
C THR A 303 11.25 3.03 -13.64
N GLU A 304 12.10 3.87 -13.03
CA GLU A 304 12.23 3.87 -11.56
C GLU A 304 11.08 4.62 -10.88
N ASP A 305 10.66 5.76 -11.44
CA ASP A 305 9.68 6.66 -10.84
C ASP A 305 8.24 6.20 -11.06
N VAL A 306 7.98 5.43 -12.12
CA VAL A 306 6.64 4.94 -12.49
C VAL A 306 5.96 4.19 -11.35
N LEU A 307 6.75 3.50 -10.52
CA LEU A 307 6.28 2.73 -9.37
C LEU A 307 5.80 3.61 -8.21
N PHE A 308 6.20 4.87 -8.18
CA PHE A 308 5.88 5.85 -7.13
C PHE A 308 5.12 7.05 -7.69
N ILE A 309 4.60 6.95 -8.93
CA ILE A 309 3.98 8.06 -9.65
C ILE A 309 2.85 8.74 -8.86
N LYS A 310 2.04 7.96 -8.11
CA LYS A 310 0.94 8.46 -7.27
C LYS A 310 1.41 9.32 -6.08
N ILE A 311 2.69 9.26 -5.74
CA ILE A 311 3.34 10.06 -4.70
C ILE A 311 4.11 11.23 -5.32
N LEU A 312 4.74 10.99 -6.49
CA LEU A 312 5.64 11.94 -7.15
C LEU A 312 4.94 12.99 -8.00
N LYS A 313 3.71 12.72 -8.45
CA LYS A 313 2.91 13.58 -9.33
C LYS A 313 1.60 13.95 -8.67
N ASN A 314 1.05 15.11 -9.03
CA ASN A 314 -0.20 15.59 -8.46
C ASN A 314 -1.39 14.69 -8.90
N LYS A 315 -2.58 14.95 -8.32
CA LYS A 315 -3.77 14.15 -8.61
C LYS A 315 -4.24 14.30 -10.05
N ASP A 316 -4.06 15.47 -10.64
CA ASP A 316 -4.51 15.78 -12.01
C ASP A 316 -3.66 15.03 -13.05
N ASP A 317 -2.34 15.00 -12.86
CA ASP A 317 -1.36 14.30 -13.70
C ASP A 317 -1.54 12.77 -13.64
N THR A 318 -2.10 12.26 -12.54
CA THR A 318 -2.34 10.83 -12.31
C THR A 318 -3.81 10.46 -12.41
N ALA A 319 -4.66 11.34 -12.92
CA ALA A 319 -6.11 11.14 -12.97
C ALA A 319 -6.49 9.86 -13.72
N ALA A 320 -5.77 9.53 -14.80
CA ALA A 320 -5.97 8.31 -15.58
C ALA A 320 -5.74 7.02 -14.78
N LEU A 321 -4.96 7.07 -13.70
CA LEU A 321 -4.60 5.92 -12.86
C LEU A 321 -5.53 5.73 -11.66
N ASN A 322 -6.57 6.55 -11.51
CA ASN A 322 -7.44 6.52 -10.34
C ASN A 322 -8.36 5.30 -10.37
N ARG A 323 -8.45 4.59 -9.24
CA ARG A 323 -9.33 3.41 -9.06
C ARG A 323 -10.78 3.68 -9.45
N ASN A 324 -11.27 4.90 -9.24
CA ASN A 324 -12.64 5.31 -9.56
C ASN A 324 -12.96 5.24 -11.06
N ASN A 325 -11.96 5.31 -11.94
CA ASN A 325 -12.16 5.09 -13.38
C ASN A 325 -12.40 3.60 -13.68
N PHE A 326 -11.96 2.72 -12.79
CA PHE A 326 -11.93 1.27 -13.01
C PHE A 326 -12.83 0.52 -12.03
N THR A 327 -13.89 1.14 -11.50
CA THR A 327 -14.70 0.54 -10.41
C THR A 327 -15.20 -0.87 -10.73
N MET A 328 -15.89 -1.05 -11.87
CA MET A 328 -16.42 -2.37 -12.27
C MET A 328 -15.32 -3.37 -12.60
N ALA A 329 -14.29 -2.94 -13.33
CA ALA A 329 -13.14 -3.77 -13.66
C ALA A 329 -12.37 -4.23 -12.41
N SER A 330 -12.23 -3.34 -11.43
CA SER A 330 -11.58 -3.64 -10.15
C SER A 330 -12.38 -4.67 -9.36
N ILE A 331 -13.70 -4.58 -9.35
CA ILE A 331 -14.57 -5.57 -8.68
C ILE A 331 -14.36 -6.94 -9.33
N ILE A 332 -14.55 -7.05 -10.64
CA ILE A 332 -14.43 -8.32 -11.38
C ILE A 332 -13.03 -8.91 -11.23
N ALA A 333 -11.98 -8.12 -11.44
CA ALA A 333 -10.61 -8.58 -11.30
C ALA A 333 -10.29 -9.06 -9.87
N THR A 334 -10.84 -8.40 -8.84
CA THR A 334 -10.67 -8.82 -7.45
C THR A 334 -11.42 -10.13 -7.17
N SER A 335 -12.63 -10.30 -7.71
CA SER A 335 -13.39 -11.55 -7.59
C SER A 335 -12.66 -12.72 -8.26
N CYS A 336 -12.08 -12.52 -9.45
CA CYS A 336 -11.19 -13.48 -10.09
C CYS A 336 -9.98 -13.82 -9.20
N ALA A 337 -9.36 -12.82 -8.58
CA ALA A 337 -8.21 -13.02 -7.71
C ALA A 337 -8.56 -13.86 -6.48
N ARG A 338 -9.68 -13.55 -5.82
CA ARG A 338 -10.20 -14.29 -4.66
C ARG A 338 -10.57 -15.73 -4.99
N PHE A 339 -11.16 -15.97 -6.16
CA PHE A 339 -11.49 -17.31 -6.63
C PHE A 339 -10.23 -18.18 -6.74
N GLU A 340 -9.16 -17.62 -7.29
CA GLU A 340 -7.90 -18.35 -7.55
C GLU A 340 -6.99 -18.44 -6.34
N GLN A 341 -7.02 -17.46 -5.45
CA GLN A 341 -6.08 -17.34 -4.33
C GLN A 341 -6.81 -16.90 -3.05
N PRO A 342 -6.92 -17.79 -2.04
CA PRO A 342 -7.56 -17.47 -0.76
C PRO A 342 -6.94 -16.28 -0.03
N SER A 343 -5.65 -15.98 -0.27
CA SER A 343 -4.96 -14.83 0.33
C SER A 343 -5.58 -13.47 -0.02
N PHE A 344 -6.37 -13.38 -1.10
CA PHE A 344 -7.07 -12.15 -1.51
C PHE A 344 -8.43 -11.95 -0.81
N GLU A 345 -8.86 -12.85 0.06
CA GLU A 345 -10.12 -12.72 0.81
C GLU A 345 -10.19 -11.40 1.59
N ASN A 346 -9.07 -10.98 2.19
CA ASN A 346 -8.95 -9.74 2.96
C ASN A 346 -8.75 -8.47 2.10
N TYR A 347 -8.70 -8.59 0.76
CA TYR A 347 -8.50 -7.43 -0.09
C TYR A 347 -9.78 -6.57 -0.14
N TYR A 348 -9.66 -5.26 0.08
CA TYR A 348 -10.85 -4.38 0.13
C TYR A 348 -11.62 -4.37 -1.20
N MET A 349 -12.90 -4.69 -1.11
CA MET A 349 -13.89 -4.53 -2.17
C MET A 349 -14.98 -3.56 -1.76
N ASP A 350 -15.53 -2.86 -2.74
CA ASP A 350 -16.78 -2.13 -2.60
C ASP A 350 -17.87 -3.09 -2.07
N GLN A 351 -18.61 -2.62 -1.07
CA GLN A 351 -19.66 -3.37 -0.37
C GLN A 351 -21.06 -2.98 -0.85
N SER A 352 -21.17 -2.17 -1.90
CA SER A 352 -22.46 -1.90 -2.56
C SER A 352 -23.12 -3.20 -3.02
N GLU A 353 -24.46 -3.26 -2.98
CA GLU A 353 -25.20 -4.46 -3.42
C GLU A 353 -24.84 -4.87 -4.84
N LYS A 354 -24.70 -3.88 -5.74
CA LYS A 354 -24.25 -4.11 -7.11
C LYS A 354 -22.85 -4.77 -7.19
N ALA A 355 -21.92 -4.37 -6.32
CA ALA A 355 -20.59 -4.97 -6.27
C ALA A 355 -20.64 -6.43 -5.75
N LYS A 356 -21.50 -6.71 -4.77
CA LYS A 356 -21.72 -8.08 -4.26
C LYS A 356 -22.33 -8.99 -5.32
N GLU A 357 -23.40 -8.54 -5.98
CA GLU A 357 -24.06 -9.27 -7.07
C GLU A 357 -23.07 -9.61 -8.20
N LEU A 358 -22.30 -8.61 -8.65
CA LEU A 358 -21.30 -8.81 -9.70
C LEU A 358 -20.20 -9.77 -9.25
N SER A 359 -19.76 -9.69 -8.00
CA SER A 359 -18.75 -10.60 -7.45
C SER A 359 -19.26 -12.04 -7.39
N LEU A 360 -20.50 -12.26 -6.97
CA LEU A 360 -21.13 -13.58 -6.93
C LEU A 360 -21.23 -14.16 -8.35
N TRP A 361 -21.72 -13.37 -9.30
CA TRP A 361 -21.83 -13.79 -10.69
C TRP A 361 -20.47 -14.20 -11.28
N VAL A 362 -19.39 -13.46 -11.01
CA VAL A 362 -18.03 -13.81 -11.48
C VAL A 362 -17.57 -15.12 -10.87
N THR A 363 -17.78 -15.32 -9.56
CA THR A 363 -17.42 -16.57 -8.87
C THR A 363 -18.18 -17.77 -9.43
N ASP A 364 -19.49 -17.60 -9.67
CA ASP A 364 -20.32 -18.65 -10.27
C ASP A 364 -19.85 -18.96 -11.69
N TYR A 365 -19.61 -17.93 -12.51
CA TYR A 365 -19.08 -18.10 -13.86
C TYR A 365 -17.77 -18.89 -13.87
N LEU A 366 -16.80 -18.52 -13.03
CA LEU A 366 -15.51 -19.20 -12.96
C LEU A 366 -15.65 -20.65 -12.46
N SER A 367 -16.54 -20.89 -11.50
CA SER A 367 -16.86 -22.24 -11.02
C SER A 367 -17.45 -23.12 -12.12
N HIS A 368 -18.38 -22.57 -12.92
CA HIS A 368 -18.97 -23.29 -14.06
C HIS A 368 -17.92 -23.54 -15.16
N ARG A 369 -17.09 -22.53 -15.46
CA ARG A 369 -15.98 -22.65 -16.42
C ARG A 369 -15.00 -23.75 -16.00
N GLN A 370 -14.64 -23.82 -14.73
CA GLN A 370 -13.76 -24.86 -14.20
C GLN A 370 -14.38 -26.25 -14.32
N LYS A 371 -15.68 -26.40 -13.97
CA LYS A 371 -16.41 -27.67 -14.15
C LYS A 371 -16.49 -28.11 -15.62
N LEU A 372 -16.79 -27.19 -16.53
CA LEU A 372 -16.81 -27.50 -17.96
C LEU A 372 -15.42 -27.88 -18.48
N SER A 373 -14.39 -27.19 -17.97
CA SER A 373 -13.00 -27.49 -18.31
C SER A 373 -12.59 -28.87 -17.78
N SER A 374 -12.95 -29.25 -16.55
CA SER A 374 -12.65 -30.59 -16.01
C SER A 374 -13.37 -31.70 -16.79
N ILE A 375 -14.63 -31.47 -17.20
CA ILE A 375 -15.36 -32.38 -18.09
C ILE A 375 -14.65 -32.50 -19.44
N ALA A 376 -14.22 -31.39 -20.04
CA ALA A 376 -13.55 -31.39 -21.35
C ALA A 376 -12.14 -31.99 -21.32
N VAL A 377 -11.41 -31.84 -20.21
CA VAL A 377 -10.08 -32.43 -19.99
C VAL A 377 -10.17 -33.91 -19.62
N GLY A 378 -11.38 -34.44 -19.38
CA GLY A 378 -11.60 -35.85 -19.06
C GLY A 378 -11.30 -36.21 -17.60
N GLU A 379 -11.23 -35.22 -16.70
CA GLU A 379 -11.26 -35.46 -15.26
C GLU A 379 -12.69 -35.77 -14.81
N SER A 380 -13.25 -36.84 -15.36
CA SER A 380 -14.48 -37.44 -14.89
C SER A 380 -14.11 -38.77 -14.25
N PRO A 381 -14.43 -39.02 -12.96
CA PRO A 381 -14.15 -40.29 -12.28
C PRO A 381 -14.89 -41.50 -12.90
N SER A 382 -15.58 -41.34 -14.03
CA SER A 382 -16.41 -42.33 -14.68
C SER A 382 -16.12 -42.54 -16.18
N ILE A 383 -14.99 -42.07 -16.73
CA ILE A 383 -14.59 -42.35 -18.13
C ILE A 383 -13.29 -43.18 -18.21
N THR A 384 -12.78 -43.66 -17.09
CA THR A 384 -11.93 -44.86 -17.09
C THR A 384 -12.85 -46.06 -16.98
N MET A 385 -12.92 -46.90 -18.03
CA MET A 385 -13.41 -48.27 -17.87
C MET A 385 -12.80 -48.84 -16.60
N GLY A 386 -13.63 -49.35 -15.69
CA GLY A 386 -13.12 -50.00 -14.49
C GLY A 386 -12.11 -51.09 -14.88
N PRO A 387 -11.16 -51.47 -14.02
CA PRO A 387 -10.17 -52.51 -14.35
C PRO A 387 -10.81 -53.81 -14.89
N GLN A 388 -12.02 -54.11 -14.43
CA GLN A 388 -12.83 -55.23 -14.90
C GLN A 388 -13.44 -55.00 -16.29
N GLU A 389 -14.02 -53.83 -16.55
CA GLU A 389 -14.55 -53.47 -17.88
C GLU A 389 -13.44 -53.38 -18.93
N SER A 390 -12.27 -52.86 -18.54
CA SER A 390 -11.08 -52.81 -19.39
C SER A 390 -10.56 -54.21 -19.69
N ALA A 391 -10.45 -55.09 -18.68
CA ALA A 391 -10.04 -56.48 -18.87
C ALA A 391 -11.03 -57.26 -19.77
N GLN A 392 -12.33 -57.02 -19.60
CA GLN A 392 -13.37 -57.67 -20.38
C GLN A 392 -13.39 -57.17 -21.83
N TYR A 393 -13.24 -55.87 -22.05
CA TYR A 393 -13.06 -55.28 -23.37
C TYR A 393 -11.80 -55.83 -24.06
N PHE A 394 -10.68 -55.93 -23.34
CA PHE A 394 -9.45 -56.52 -23.88
C PHE A 394 -9.63 -58.00 -24.23
N GLU A 395 -10.31 -58.79 -23.39
CA GLU A 395 -10.63 -60.19 -23.70
C GLU A 395 -11.52 -60.33 -24.93
N ASP A 396 -12.54 -59.48 -25.07
CA ASP A 396 -13.48 -59.55 -26.19
C ASP A 396 -12.81 -59.14 -27.50
N VAL A 397 -11.95 -58.11 -27.47
CA VAL A 397 -11.11 -57.72 -28.61
C VAL A 397 -10.09 -58.82 -28.96
N LEU A 398 -9.50 -59.51 -27.97
CA LEU A 398 -8.59 -60.64 -28.19
C LEU A 398 -9.32 -61.84 -28.79
N LYS A 399 -10.53 -62.15 -28.32
CA LYS A 399 -11.37 -63.24 -28.86
C LYS A 399 -11.73 -62.96 -30.31
N ASP A 400 -12.12 -61.73 -30.65
CA ASP A 400 -12.40 -61.33 -32.02
C ASP A 400 -11.15 -61.35 -32.91
N TYR A 401 -10.01 -60.91 -32.39
CA TYR A 401 -8.74 -60.98 -33.14
C TYR A 401 -8.33 -62.42 -33.42
N ILE A 402 -8.44 -63.33 -32.44
CA ILE A 402 -8.10 -64.75 -32.60
C ILE A 402 -9.10 -65.44 -33.55
N LYS A 403 -10.39 -65.12 -33.45
CA LYS A 403 -11.45 -65.64 -34.33
C LYS A 403 -11.22 -65.21 -35.78
N ASN A 404 -10.71 -64.00 -36.00
CA ASN A 404 -10.42 -63.47 -37.34
C ASN A 404 -9.00 -63.85 -37.85
N ALA A 405 -8.05 -64.14 -36.97
CA ALA A 405 -6.72 -64.64 -37.33
C ALA A 405 -6.71 -66.12 -37.76
N GLY A 406 -7.80 -66.86 -37.46
CA GLY A 406 -7.99 -68.26 -37.84
C GLY A 406 -8.61 -68.49 -39.22
N SER A 407 -8.93 -67.45 -39.99
CA SER A 407 -9.38 -67.59 -41.39
C SER A 407 -8.18 -67.49 -42.36
N PRO A 408 -7.72 -68.61 -42.96
CA PRO A 408 -6.64 -68.57 -43.93
C PRO A 408 -7.21 -68.14 -45.29
N GLY A 409 -6.94 -66.92 -45.71
CA GLY A 409 -7.15 -66.51 -47.09
C GLY A 409 -7.44 -65.04 -47.29
N SER A 410 -6.38 -64.24 -47.47
CA SER A 410 -6.32 -63.18 -48.48
C SER A 410 -5.11 -62.28 -48.18
N SER A 411 -4.13 -62.35 -49.06
CA SER A 411 -2.95 -61.50 -49.16
C SER A 411 -3.25 -60.01 -48.99
N MET A 412 -2.41 -59.30 -48.21
CA MET A 412 -1.64 -58.16 -48.69
C MET A 412 -0.57 -57.80 -47.65
N ALA A 413 0.66 -57.70 -48.15
CA ALA A 413 1.85 -57.35 -47.41
C ALA A 413 1.82 -55.87 -46.96
N GLY A 414 2.18 -55.64 -45.70
CA GLY A 414 2.40 -54.31 -45.13
C GLY A 414 2.75 -54.46 -43.66
N GLY A 415 4.04 -54.44 -43.33
CA GLY A 415 4.57 -54.85 -42.03
C GLY A 415 4.08 -54.03 -40.82
N PRO A 416 4.08 -54.63 -39.61
CA PRO A 416 3.67 -53.92 -38.41
C PRO A 416 4.80 -53.04 -37.87
N SER A 417 4.54 -51.74 -37.82
CA SER A 417 5.28 -50.78 -37.00
C SER A 417 5.16 -51.18 -35.52
N LYS A 418 6.28 -51.54 -34.89
CA LYS A 418 6.36 -51.85 -33.46
C LYS A 418 5.93 -50.63 -32.63
N ILE A 419 4.75 -50.68 -32.03
CA ILE A 419 4.38 -49.78 -30.94
C ILE A 419 5.05 -50.31 -29.67
N ARG A 420 6.10 -49.60 -29.22
CA ARG A 420 6.81 -49.88 -27.98
C ARG A 420 6.12 -49.11 -26.85
N VAL A 421 5.34 -49.81 -26.03
CA VAL A 421 4.78 -49.26 -24.79
C VAL A 421 5.88 -49.34 -23.71
N GLN A 422 6.30 -48.19 -23.17
CA GLN A 422 7.11 -48.14 -21.95
C GLN A 422 6.18 -48.05 -20.74
N PRO A 423 6.46 -48.78 -19.63
CA PRO A 423 5.68 -48.66 -18.41
C PRO A 423 6.03 -47.37 -17.66
N VAL A 424 5.00 -46.67 -17.21
CA VAL A 424 5.09 -45.49 -16.33
C VAL A 424 5.44 -45.97 -14.92
N SER A 425 6.58 -45.52 -14.39
CA SER A 425 6.93 -45.66 -12.98
C SER A 425 6.23 -44.58 -12.16
N THR A 426 5.48 -45.01 -11.15
CA THR A 426 4.84 -44.18 -10.11
C THR A 426 5.86 -43.44 -9.25
N VAL A 427 5.60 -42.16 -9.00
CA VAL A 427 5.91 -41.47 -7.73
C VAL A 427 4.63 -40.81 -7.26
#